data_AF-A0A812K715-F1
#
_entry.id   AF-A0A812K715-F1
#
_cell.length_a   1.000
_cell.length_b   1.000
_cell.length_c   1.000
_cell.angle_alpha   90.00
_cell.angle_beta   90.00
_cell.angle_gamma   90.00
#
_symmetry.space_group_name_H-M   'P 1'
#
loop_
_entity.id
_entity.type
_entity.pdbx_description
1 polymer ?
#
loop_
_entity_poly.entity_id
_entity_poly.type
_entity_poly.pdbx_seq_one_letter_code
_entity_poly.pdbx_strand_id
1 'polypeptide(L)'
;MDKKEDKEEDKAPAVATDEGDKDAAQGASQTVYSSRAEKMKQISTVVAPAAPAGRGDLQANLKSDDPEVLRQAIAQALAGRQKETDAEERLRKLYQLPPDWDIATFCKGQRLKGGLGGRKASTVVAFQPQPPEVVKAMQGMLDGTYRKVYTRDRRGAPIPDRFVVKEVHRVLNDQVWREYCETREKIRASLNGEKPTLPDGSHTVNVLQKSGIGALPQLDSDVNEHWLFHGTTAEAAKGIAENDFRLDLSGSNAGTLYGKGIYLAENATKSDEYGEGPKGPASTGEEAEMGFEAPRPPPGPPPPLVRESYILVCRSSLGRVNYNDEQRPDPDRLVKSCTDGHFQSVLGDRLKLNKTFREIIVYLGR
;
A
#
# COMPACT_ATOMS: atom_id res chain seq x y z
N MET A 1 -31.96 -63.97 -55.75
CA MET A 1 -32.83 -62.80 -56.04
C MET A 1 -32.99 -62.02 -54.73
N ASP A 2 -31.91 -61.58 -54.10
CA ASP A 2 -31.02 -60.48 -54.52
C ASP A 2 -31.77 -59.17 -54.74
N LYS A 3 -31.94 -58.41 -53.66
CA LYS A 3 -31.93 -56.96 -53.74
C LYS A 3 -30.96 -56.44 -52.69
N LYS A 4 -29.96 -55.75 -53.22
CA LYS A 4 -28.76 -55.21 -52.59
C LYS A 4 -29.13 -54.11 -51.60
N GLU A 5 -28.44 -54.11 -50.47
CA GLU A 5 -28.28 -52.97 -49.58
C GLU A 5 -27.30 -51.99 -50.24
N ASP A 6 -27.77 -50.80 -50.60
CA ASP A 6 -26.90 -49.69 -50.99
C ASP A 6 -26.48 -48.93 -49.72
N LYS A 7 -25.17 -48.95 -49.46
CA LYS A 7 -24.50 -48.10 -48.47
C LYS A 7 -24.37 -46.70 -49.06
N GLU A 8 -25.01 -45.72 -48.45
CA GLU A 8 -24.76 -44.31 -48.73
C GLU A 8 -23.71 -43.80 -47.71
N GLU A 9 -22.50 -43.57 -48.20
CA GLU A 9 -21.39 -42.93 -47.47
C GLU A 9 -21.67 -41.43 -47.37
N ASP A 10 -22.01 -40.95 -46.17
CA ASP A 10 -22.18 -39.53 -45.91
C ASP A 10 -20.80 -38.87 -45.73
N LYS A 11 -20.36 -38.15 -46.78
CA LYS A 11 -19.11 -37.38 -46.80
C LYS A 11 -19.29 -36.10 -46.00
N ALA A 12 -18.66 -36.04 -44.83
CA ALA A 12 -18.46 -34.80 -44.08
C ALA A 12 -17.68 -33.76 -44.92
N PRO A 13 -18.12 -32.50 -45.00
CA PRO A 13 -17.41 -31.47 -45.75
C PRO A 13 -16.10 -31.06 -45.03
N ALA A 14 -15.06 -30.91 -45.83
CA ALA A 14 -13.73 -30.50 -45.43
C ALA A 14 -13.71 -29.09 -44.81
N VAL A 15 -12.96 -28.98 -43.72
CA VAL A 15 -12.61 -27.74 -43.01
C VAL A 15 -11.76 -26.86 -43.92
N ALA A 16 -12.28 -25.69 -44.28
CA ALA A 16 -11.45 -24.59 -44.78
C ALA A 16 -10.78 -23.92 -43.59
N THR A 17 -9.46 -24.04 -43.49
CA THR A 17 -8.63 -23.29 -42.54
C THR A 17 -8.49 -21.85 -43.03
N ASP A 18 -9.19 -20.93 -42.39
CA ASP A 18 -8.96 -19.49 -42.53
C ASP A 18 -7.74 -19.11 -41.68
N GLU A 19 -6.55 -19.23 -42.27
CA GLU A 19 -5.32 -18.62 -41.75
C GLU A 19 -5.34 -17.14 -42.14
N GLY A 20 -5.99 -16.31 -41.32
CA GLY A 20 -6.19 -14.92 -41.71
C GLY A 20 -6.61 -13.94 -40.63
N ASP A 21 -6.26 -14.11 -39.34
CA ASP A 21 -6.36 -12.96 -38.39
C ASP A 21 -5.61 -13.12 -37.04
N LYS A 22 -4.34 -13.53 -37.04
CA LYS A 22 -3.53 -13.61 -35.79
C LYS A 22 -2.57 -12.45 -35.55
N ASP A 23 -2.36 -11.58 -36.53
CA ASP A 23 -1.41 -10.46 -36.41
C ASP A 23 -2.05 -9.12 -36.01
N ALA A 24 -3.37 -8.96 -36.19
CA ALA A 24 -4.06 -7.71 -35.81
C ALA A 24 -4.25 -7.55 -34.29
N ALA A 25 -4.34 -8.66 -33.54
CA ALA A 25 -4.58 -8.65 -32.09
C ALA A 25 -3.31 -8.38 -31.25
N GLN A 26 -2.12 -8.66 -31.79
CA GLN A 26 -0.85 -8.36 -31.11
C GLN A 26 -0.45 -6.89 -31.26
N GLY A 27 -0.79 -6.26 -32.39
CA GLY A 27 -0.57 -4.83 -32.62
C GLY A 27 -1.40 -3.96 -31.66
N ALA A 28 -2.71 -4.22 -31.53
CA ALA A 28 -3.60 -3.40 -30.71
C ALA A 28 -3.25 -3.38 -29.21
N SER A 29 -2.66 -4.47 -28.68
CA SER A 29 -2.24 -4.52 -27.28
C SER A 29 -0.98 -3.68 -27.04
N GLN A 30 0.02 -3.73 -27.94
CA GLN A 30 1.22 -2.90 -27.82
C GLN A 30 0.96 -1.40 -28.00
N THR A 31 0.05 -0.99 -28.90
CA THR A 31 -0.27 0.44 -29.12
C THR A 31 -1.09 1.05 -27.97
N VAL A 32 -1.88 0.25 -27.25
CA VAL A 32 -2.61 0.71 -26.05
C VAL A 32 -1.67 0.82 -24.84
N TYR A 33 -0.67 -0.06 -24.71
CA TYR A 33 0.37 0.07 -23.67
C TYR A 33 1.34 1.22 -23.96
N SER A 34 1.73 1.46 -25.22
CA SER A 34 2.64 2.56 -25.57
C SER A 34 1.97 3.93 -25.41
N SER A 35 0.72 4.09 -25.85
CA SER A 35 -0.01 5.36 -25.72
C SER A 35 -0.37 5.71 -24.27
N ARG A 36 -0.47 4.71 -23.37
CA ARG A 36 -0.68 4.89 -21.92
C ARG A 36 0.61 5.28 -21.20
N ALA A 37 1.74 4.70 -21.58
CA ALA A 37 3.07 5.12 -21.11
C ALA A 37 3.44 6.53 -21.61
N GLU A 38 3.02 6.92 -22.82
CA GLU A 38 3.25 8.27 -23.37
C GLU A 38 2.31 9.33 -22.77
N LYS A 39 1.02 9.01 -22.54
CA LYS A 39 0.11 9.89 -21.77
C LYS A 39 0.52 10.04 -20.31
N MET A 40 1.18 9.05 -19.70
CA MET A 40 1.69 9.14 -18.32
C MET A 40 3.10 9.72 -18.22
N LYS A 41 3.91 9.71 -19.30
CA LYS A 41 5.19 10.45 -19.36
C LYS A 41 5.00 11.97 -19.28
N GLN A 42 3.82 12.49 -19.64
CA GLN A 42 3.46 13.90 -19.41
C GLN A 42 3.08 14.23 -17.95
N ILE A 43 3.03 13.26 -17.03
CA ILE A 43 2.55 13.44 -15.65
C ILE A 43 3.69 13.66 -14.63
N SER A 44 4.95 13.50 -15.04
CA SER A 44 6.11 13.80 -14.19
C SER A 44 6.81 15.06 -14.66
N THR A 45 6.20 16.23 -14.45
CA THR A 45 6.95 17.49 -14.51
C THR A 45 7.82 17.59 -13.26
N VAL A 46 9.03 17.05 -13.38
CA VAL A 46 10.14 17.33 -12.47
C VAL A 46 10.36 18.84 -12.53
N VAL A 47 9.90 19.57 -11.53
CA VAL A 47 10.34 20.94 -11.34
C VAL A 47 11.80 20.83 -10.92
N ALA A 48 12.69 21.42 -11.73
CA ALA A 48 14.09 21.60 -11.38
C ALA A 48 14.19 22.10 -9.92
N PRO A 49 15.21 21.68 -9.15
CA PRO A 49 15.39 22.16 -7.78
C PRO A 49 15.21 23.68 -7.80
N ALA A 50 14.32 24.18 -6.93
CA ALA A 50 14.07 25.61 -6.83
C ALA A 50 15.43 26.30 -6.78
N ALA A 51 15.66 27.24 -7.71
CA ALA A 51 16.87 28.04 -7.70
C ALA A 51 17.11 28.52 -6.27
N PRO A 52 18.33 28.40 -5.73
CA PRO A 52 18.59 28.76 -4.34
C PRO A 52 18.00 30.15 -4.13
N ALA A 53 17.02 30.24 -3.21
CA ALA A 53 16.41 31.51 -2.85
C ALA A 53 17.56 32.49 -2.65
N GLY A 54 17.54 33.58 -3.43
CA GLY A 54 18.67 34.49 -3.57
C GLY A 54 19.24 34.83 -2.20
N ARG A 55 20.57 34.96 -2.11
CA ARG A 55 21.39 35.27 -0.91
C ARG A 55 20.71 36.23 0.08
N GLY A 56 19.70 35.76 0.79
CA GLY A 56 19.12 36.40 1.94
C GLY A 56 20.08 36.18 3.09
N ASP A 57 20.05 37.08 4.07
CA ASP A 57 20.76 36.85 5.31
C ASP A 57 20.22 35.54 5.94
N LEU A 58 21.07 34.51 5.99
CA LEU A 58 20.74 33.21 6.58
C LEU A 58 20.16 33.39 7.99
N GLN A 59 20.69 34.35 8.76
CA GLN A 59 20.22 34.64 10.11
C GLN A 59 18.82 35.26 10.14
N ALA A 60 18.46 36.05 9.12
CA ALA A 60 17.10 36.54 8.97
C ALA A 60 16.14 35.42 8.58
N ASN A 61 16.55 34.54 7.64
CA ASN A 61 15.69 33.45 7.18
C ASN A 61 15.46 32.37 8.25
N LEU A 62 16.45 32.10 9.13
CA LEU A 62 16.30 31.22 10.30
C LEU A 62 15.28 31.76 11.33
N LYS A 63 14.96 33.06 11.26
CA LYS A 63 13.96 33.72 12.11
C LYS A 63 12.61 33.89 11.41
N SER A 64 12.50 33.52 10.13
CA SER A 64 11.25 33.64 9.37
C SER A 64 10.11 32.86 10.03
N ASP A 65 8.89 33.40 9.93
CA ASP A 65 7.64 32.69 10.27
C ASP A 65 7.04 31.97 9.06
N ASP A 66 7.55 32.21 7.84
CA ASP A 66 7.24 31.40 6.67
C ASP A 66 7.92 30.02 6.82
N PRO A 67 7.16 28.92 6.94
CA PRO A 67 7.72 27.61 7.20
C PRO A 67 8.65 27.11 6.08
N GLU A 68 8.41 27.48 4.82
CA GLU A 68 9.26 27.07 3.69
C GLU A 68 10.58 27.84 3.68
N VAL A 69 10.54 29.15 3.97
CA VAL A 69 11.76 29.96 4.11
C VAL A 69 12.62 29.42 5.25
N LEU A 70 12.00 29.14 6.40
CA LEU A 70 12.67 28.55 7.56
C LEU A 70 13.30 27.19 7.22
N ARG A 71 12.54 26.31 6.54
CA ARG A 71 13.02 24.99 6.12
C ARG A 71 14.25 25.07 5.22
N GLN A 72 14.23 25.97 4.23
CA GLN A 72 15.36 26.20 3.32
C GLN A 72 16.58 26.77 4.05
N ALA A 73 16.36 27.69 5.00
CA ALA A 73 17.42 28.25 5.84
C ALA A 73 18.10 27.16 6.69
N ILE A 74 17.31 26.27 7.32
CA ILE A 74 17.85 25.13 8.08
C ILE A 74 18.64 24.19 7.17
N ALA A 75 18.13 23.89 5.96
CA ALA A 75 18.86 23.07 4.99
C ALA A 75 20.23 23.68 4.63
N GLN A 76 20.27 25.02 4.43
CA GLN A 76 21.50 25.76 4.14
C GLN A 76 22.48 25.77 5.33
N ALA A 77 21.99 26.01 6.55
CA ALA A 77 22.80 25.98 7.77
C ALA A 77 23.43 24.59 7.99
N LEU A 78 22.65 23.52 7.82
CA LEU A 78 23.13 22.14 7.94
C LEU A 78 24.17 21.78 6.87
N ALA A 79 24.05 22.30 5.64
CA ALA A 79 25.08 22.16 4.62
C ALA A 79 26.39 22.87 5.02
N GLY A 80 26.30 23.98 5.76
CA GLY A 80 27.41 24.67 6.42
C GLY A 80 27.88 24.02 7.73
N ARG A 81 27.34 22.85 8.11
CA ARG A 81 27.60 22.16 9.39
C ARG A 81 27.24 22.99 10.64
N GLN A 82 26.31 23.93 10.49
CA GLN A 82 25.73 24.68 11.59
C GLN A 82 24.43 24.01 12.03
N LYS A 83 24.30 23.74 13.34
CA LYS A 83 23.09 23.18 13.93
C LYS A 83 22.27 24.30 14.54
N GLU A 84 21.00 24.38 14.15
CA GLU A 84 20.10 25.48 14.53
C GLU A 84 18.93 24.93 15.34
N THR A 85 19.20 24.46 16.56
CA THR A 85 18.23 23.72 17.39
C THR A 85 16.92 24.49 17.60
N ASP A 86 16.98 25.80 17.86
CA ASP A 86 15.80 26.64 18.07
C ASP A 86 14.97 26.77 16.79
N ALA A 87 15.63 26.87 15.63
CA ALA A 87 14.97 26.92 14.33
C ALA A 87 14.31 25.58 13.99
N GLU A 88 15.00 24.45 14.27
CA GLU A 88 14.45 23.12 14.11
C GLU A 88 13.20 22.90 14.98
N GLU A 89 13.22 23.33 16.25
CA GLU A 89 12.07 23.22 17.14
C GLU A 89 10.89 24.08 16.67
N ARG A 90 11.16 25.31 16.20
CA ARG A 90 10.14 26.18 15.58
C ARG A 90 9.54 25.53 14.34
N LEU A 91 10.37 24.96 13.46
CA LEU A 91 9.91 24.26 12.26
C LEU A 91 9.01 23.08 12.61
N ARG A 92 9.39 22.27 13.61
CA ARG A 92 8.56 21.16 14.11
C ARG A 92 7.18 21.65 14.56
N LYS A 93 7.11 22.76 15.31
CA LYS A 93 5.84 23.35 15.76
C LYS A 93 4.99 23.84 14.59
N LEU A 94 5.58 24.57 13.64
CA LEU A 94 4.88 25.13 12.46
C LEU A 94 4.28 24.04 11.58
N TYR A 95 5.05 22.98 11.31
CA TYR A 95 4.61 21.86 10.46
C TYR A 95 3.89 20.74 11.24
N GLN A 96 3.83 20.82 12.57
CA GLN A 96 3.36 19.77 13.49
C GLN A 96 4.10 18.43 13.28
N LEU A 97 5.41 18.50 13.05
CA LEU A 97 6.24 17.32 12.79
C LEU A 97 6.43 16.51 14.06
N PRO A 98 6.47 15.18 13.97
CA PRO A 98 6.72 14.35 15.14
C PRO A 98 8.19 14.47 15.59
N PRO A 99 8.46 14.24 16.88
CA PRO A 99 9.77 14.48 17.48
C PRO A 99 10.87 13.58 16.93
N ASP A 100 10.52 12.38 16.46
CA ASP A 100 11.45 11.36 15.98
C ASP A 100 11.79 11.49 14.49
N TRP A 101 11.29 12.51 13.80
CA TRP A 101 11.73 12.82 12.43
C TRP A 101 13.12 13.45 12.42
N ASP A 102 13.95 12.98 11.50
CA ASP A 102 15.22 13.61 11.16
C ASP A 102 14.96 14.87 10.32
N ILE A 103 15.12 16.02 10.97
CA ILE A 103 14.90 17.33 10.37
C ILE A 103 15.89 17.61 9.25
N ALA A 104 17.12 17.09 9.33
CA ALA A 104 18.09 17.27 8.27
C ALA A 104 17.64 16.60 6.97
N THR A 105 17.11 15.38 7.08
CA THR A 105 16.54 14.67 5.92
C THR A 105 15.27 15.36 5.42
N PHE A 106 14.37 15.77 6.32
CA PHE A 106 13.14 16.49 5.96
C PHE A 106 13.42 17.81 5.22
N CYS A 107 14.36 18.62 5.72
CA CYS A 107 14.74 19.89 5.12
C CYS A 107 15.39 19.75 3.74
N LYS A 108 15.95 18.57 3.41
CA LYS A 108 16.45 18.24 2.07
C LYS A 108 15.39 17.60 1.17
N GLY A 109 14.20 17.33 1.70
CA GLY A 109 13.09 16.71 1.01
C GLY A 109 12.63 17.51 -0.22
N GLN A 110 12.04 16.78 -1.16
CA GLN A 110 11.45 17.35 -2.36
C GLN A 110 10.17 18.09 -2.00
N ARG A 111 10.04 19.33 -2.48
CA ARG A 111 8.81 20.09 -2.38
C ARG A 111 7.90 19.80 -3.59
N LEU A 112 6.74 19.24 -3.34
CA LEU A 112 5.70 19.00 -4.34
C LEU A 112 4.75 20.20 -4.33
N LYS A 113 4.54 20.84 -5.50
CA LYS A 113 3.60 21.96 -5.68
C LYS A 113 2.26 21.42 -6.18
N GLY A 114 1.15 21.82 -5.55
CA GLY A 114 -0.21 21.58 -6.06
C GLY A 114 -0.48 20.09 -6.32
N GLY A 115 -0.95 19.39 -5.29
CA GLY A 115 -1.02 17.94 -5.27
C GLY A 115 -1.71 17.33 -6.48
N LEU A 116 -0.96 16.50 -7.21
CA LEU A 116 -1.56 15.46 -8.04
C LEU A 116 -2.57 14.70 -7.18
N GLY A 117 -3.85 14.71 -7.59
CA GLY A 117 -4.95 14.20 -6.78
C GLY A 117 -5.88 15.22 -6.14
N GLY A 118 -5.80 16.49 -6.53
CA GLY A 118 -6.81 17.50 -6.19
C GLY A 118 -6.54 18.28 -4.91
N ARG A 119 -5.32 18.19 -4.34
CA ARG A 119 -4.95 18.91 -3.11
C ARG A 119 -4.39 20.30 -3.41
N LYS A 120 -4.80 21.30 -2.62
CA LYS A 120 -4.45 22.73 -2.81
C LYS A 120 -3.09 23.13 -2.21
N ALA A 121 -2.61 22.43 -1.19
CA ALA A 121 -1.37 22.77 -0.48
C ALA A 121 -0.12 22.17 -1.15
N SER A 122 1.03 22.81 -0.96
CA SER A 122 2.33 22.21 -1.26
C SER A 122 2.76 21.33 -0.09
N THR A 123 3.49 20.24 -0.37
CA THR A 123 4.01 19.32 0.65
C THR A 123 5.51 19.09 0.46
N VAL A 124 6.20 18.68 1.52
CA VAL A 124 7.57 18.21 1.51
C VAL A 124 7.57 16.71 1.78
N VAL A 125 8.19 15.96 0.85
CA VAL A 125 8.38 14.52 0.97
C VAL A 125 9.87 14.18 1.00
N ALA A 126 10.26 13.28 1.89
CA ALA A 126 11.60 12.70 1.93
C ALA A 126 11.52 11.21 2.27
N PHE A 127 12.50 10.45 1.78
CA PHE A 127 12.69 9.04 2.09
C PHE A 127 13.96 8.92 2.91
N GLN A 128 13.82 8.61 4.20
CA GLN A 128 14.94 8.49 5.12
C GLN A 128 15.36 7.01 5.22
N PRO A 129 16.55 6.63 4.69
CA PRO A 129 17.08 5.29 4.90
C PRO A 129 17.19 4.99 6.39
N GLN A 130 16.74 3.81 6.79
CA GLN A 130 16.78 3.40 8.19
C GLN A 130 18.06 2.62 8.49
N PRO A 131 18.59 2.74 9.73
CA PRO A 131 19.82 2.08 10.11
C PRO A 131 19.65 0.55 10.26
N PRO A 132 20.74 -0.23 10.27
CA PRO A 132 20.70 -1.70 10.19
C PRO A 132 19.86 -2.38 11.28
N GLU A 133 19.77 -1.80 12.48
CA GLU A 133 18.95 -2.30 13.59
C GLU A 133 17.45 -2.24 13.27
N VAL A 134 17.00 -1.20 12.57
CA VAL A 134 15.61 -1.08 12.11
C VAL A 134 15.36 -2.08 10.99
N VAL A 135 16.30 -2.25 10.06
CA VAL A 135 16.21 -3.25 8.99
C VAL A 135 16.09 -4.67 9.59
N LYS A 136 16.92 -5.00 10.59
CA LYS A 136 16.85 -6.27 11.31
C LYS A 136 15.52 -6.45 12.05
N ALA A 137 15.01 -5.39 12.68
CA ALA A 137 13.72 -5.42 13.35
C ALA A 137 12.56 -5.66 12.36
N MET A 138 12.59 -5.02 11.20
CA MET A 138 11.64 -5.24 10.11
C MET A 138 11.74 -6.67 9.56
N GLN A 139 12.93 -7.23 9.41
CA GLN A 139 13.09 -8.64 9.04
C GLN A 139 12.39 -9.56 10.05
N GLY A 140 12.58 -9.33 11.35
CA GLY A 140 11.89 -10.09 12.39
C GLY A 140 10.36 -9.95 12.32
N MET A 141 9.86 -8.78 11.93
CA MET A 141 8.44 -8.54 11.71
C MET A 141 7.88 -9.31 10.50
N LEU A 142 8.60 -9.32 9.38
CA LEU A 142 8.21 -10.08 8.19
C LEU A 142 8.26 -11.59 8.46
N ASP A 143 9.32 -12.08 9.10
CA ASP A 143 9.46 -13.50 9.47
C ASP A 143 8.36 -13.92 10.47
N GLY A 144 8.08 -13.10 11.49
CA GLY A 144 7.08 -13.39 12.52
C GLY A 144 5.63 -13.32 12.03
N THR A 145 5.38 -12.65 10.90
CA THR A 145 4.05 -12.55 10.29
C THR A 145 3.92 -13.35 8.99
N TYR A 146 4.94 -14.13 8.64
CA TYR A 146 4.89 -15.00 7.49
C TYR A 146 3.89 -16.15 7.71
N ARG A 147 3.04 -16.41 6.72
CA ARG A 147 2.18 -17.59 6.66
C ARG A 147 2.20 -18.15 5.25
N LYS A 148 2.56 -19.42 5.10
CA LYS A 148 2.55 -20.11 3.80
C LYS A 148 1.13 -20.56 3.45
N VAL A 149 0.27 -19.61 3.08
CA VAL A 149 -1.12 -19.85 2.69
C VAL A 149 -1.38 -19.24 1.31
N TYR A 150 -1.97 -20.03 0.42
CA TYR A 150 -2.35 -19.60 -0.92
C TYR A 150 -3.73 -18.96 -0.91
N THR A 151 -3.92 -17.87 -1.66
CA THR A 151 -5.26 -17.37 -1.98
C THR A 151 -5.38 -17.09 -3.48
N ARG A 152 -6.64 -17.00 -3.94
CA ARG A 152 -6.99 -16.61 -5.31
C ARG A 152 -6.37 -15.28 -5.77
N ASP A 153 -6.01 -14.39 -4.83
CA ASP A 153 -5.45 -13.07 -5.17
C ASP A 153 -4.05 -13.19 -5.78
N ARG A 154 -3.35 -14.32 -5.58
CA ARG A 154 -2.05 -14.60 -6.24
C ARG A 154 -2.17 -14.92 -7.73
N ARG A 155 -3.35 -15.33 -8.23
CA ARG A 155 -3.60 -15.62 -9.65
C ARG A 155 -2.51 -16.51 -10.29
N GLY A 156 -2.23 -17.64 -9.66
CA GLY A 156 -1.20 -18.60 -10.11
C GLY A 156 0.24 -18.26 -9.72
N ALA A 157 0.53 -17.06 -9.19
CA ALA A 157 1.88 -16.72 -8.72
C ALA A 157 2.29 -17.60 -7.53
N PRO A 158 3.55 -18.07 -7.46
CA PRO A 158 4.02 -18.87 -6.34
C PRO A 158 4.00 -18.07 -5.03
N ILE A 159 3.90 -18.79 -3.92
CA ILE A 159 4.15 -18.21 -2.60
C ILE A 159 5.66 -18.26 -2.35
N PRO A 160 6.31 -17.14 -2.04
CA PRO A 160 7.72 -17.15 -1.66
C PRO A 160 7.93 -17.97 -0.39
N ASP A 161 9.01 -18.73 -0.30
CA ASP A 161 9.37 -19.49 0.92
C ASP A 161 9.80 -18.57 2.07
N ARG A 162 10.33 -17.38 1.73
CA ARG A 162 10.76 -16.37 2.70
C ARG A 162 10.84 -14.99 2.06
N PHE A 163 10.71 -13.96 2.88
CA PHE A 163 11.03 -12.57 2.53
C PHE A 163 12.39 -12.16 3.11
N VAL A 164 13.18 -11.43 2.32
CA VAL A 164 14.45 -10.84 2.76
C VAL A 164 14.34 -9.34 2.63
N VAL A 165 14.37 -8.63 3.76
CA VAL A 165 14.37 -7.17 3.79
C VAL A 165 15.72 -6.67 3.27
N LYS A 166 15.68 -5.96 2.14
CA LYS A 166 16.86 -5.32 1.53
C LYS A 166 17.12 -3.95 2.13
N GLU A 167 16.09 -3.12 2.09
CA GLU A 167 16.16 -1.72 2.50
C GLU A 167 14.87 -1.33 3.22
N VAL A 168 14.98 -0.37 4.12
CA VAL A 168 13.84 0.23 4.81
C VAL A 168 13.98 1.74 4.71
N HIS A 169 12.96 2.39 4.18
CA HIS A 169 12.87 3.84 4.10
C HIS A 169 11.70 4.32 4.95
N ARG A 170 11.95 5.26 5.85
CA ARG A 170 10.88 5.99 6.53
C ARG A 170 10.43 7.13 5.63
N VAL A 171 9.14 7.19 5.34
CA VAL A 171 8.53 8.26 4.57
C VAL A 171 8.26 9.44 5.50
N LEU A 172 8.81 10.60 5.16
CA LEU A 172 8.58 11.87 5.84
C LEU A 172 7.73 12.74 4.91
N ASN A 173 6.42 12.76 5.11
CA ASN A 173 5.48 13.57 4.32
C ASN A 173 4.66 14.46 5.26
N ASP A 174 4.97 15.76 5.29
CA ASP A 174 4.43 16.68 6.29
C ASP A 174 2.91 16.84 6.22
N GLN A 175 2.36 16.85 5.00
CA GLN A 175 0.94 17.05 4.80
C GLN A 175 0.16 15.81 5.21
N VAL A 176 0.58 14.63 4.75
CA VAL A 176 -0.05 13.35 5.11
C VAL A 176 0.03 13.13 6.62
N TRP A 177 1.13 13.52 7.27
CA TRP A 177 1.26 13.45 8.71
C TRP A 177 0.25 14.33 9.45
N ARG A 178 0.02 15.58 9.01
CA ARG A 178 -0.99 16.46 9.60
C ARG A 178 -2.40 15.92 9.41
N GLU A 179 -2.75 15.50 8.19
CA GLU A 179 -4.06 14.92 7.87
C GLU A 179 -4.32 13.64 8.70
N TYR A 180 -3.28 12.81 8.88
CA TYR A 180 -3.30 11.67 9.78
C TYR A 180 -3.56 12.07 11.24
N CYS A 181 -2.84 13.06 11.76
CA CYS A 181 -3.02 13.55 13.13
C CYS A 181 -4.42 14.12 13.37
N GLU A 182 -4.93 14.94 12.45
CA GLU A 182 -6.30 15.48 12.52
C GLU A 182 -7.34 14.36 12.55
N THR A 183 -7.20 13.35 11.69
CA THR A 183 -8.09 12.20 11.65
C THR A 183 -8.00 11.41 12.95
N ARG A 184 -6.79 11.19 13.47
CA ARG A 184 -6.58 10.52 14.75
C ARG A 184 -7.30 11.22 15.90
N GLU A 185 -7.21 12.55 15.99
CA GLU A 185 -7.90 13.30 17.04
C GLU A 185 -9.43 13.23 16.91
N LYS A 186 -9.96 13.23 15.69
CA LYS A 186 -11.40 12.98 15.44
C LYS A 186 -11.83 11.60 15.95
N ILE A 187 -11.01 10.57 15.71
CA ILE A 187 -11.27 9.22 16.23
C ILE A 187 -11.22 9.21 17.76
N ARG A 188 -10.20 9.82 18.37
CA ARG A 188 -10.08 9.93 19.83
C ARG A 188 -11.32 10.57 20.45
N ALA A 189 -11.78 11.68 19.88
CA ALA A 189 -12.98 12.37 20.31
C ALA A 189 -14.24 11.50 20.14
N SER A 190 -14.36 10.79 19.01
CA SER A 190 -15.48 9.87 18.75
C SER A 190 -15.51 8.68 19.72
N LEU A 191 -14.35 8.18 20.15
CA LEU A 191 -14.24 7.11 21.12
C LEU A 191 -14.65 7.57 22.52
N ASN A 192 -14.42 8.84 22.87
CA ASN A 192 -14.78 9.41 24.18
C ASN A 192 -14.29 8.55 25.36
N GLY A 193 -13.05 8.02 25.25
CA GLY A 193 -12.43 7.15 26.25
C GLY A 193 -12.88 5.68 26.21
N GLU A 194 -13.80 5.31 25.32
CA GLU A 194 -14.13 3.91 25.07
C GLU A 194 -12.91 3.14 24.54
N LYS A 195 -12.80 1.87 24.94
CA LYS A 195 -11.79 0.92 24.45
C LYS A 195 -12.49 -0.25 23.76
N PRO A 196 -12.94 -0.09 22.50
CA PRO A 196 -13.71 -1.09 21.80
C PRO A 196 -12.94 -2.41 21.72
N THR A 197 -13.64 -3.51 21.94
CA THR A 197 -13.11 -4.87 21.81
C THR A 197 -13.73 -5.56 20.61
N LEU A 198 -13.03 -6.57 20.10
CA LEU A 198 -13.61 -7.51 19.15
C LEU A 198 -14.65 -8.42 19.86
N PRO A 199 -15.50 -9.15 19.11
CA PRO A 199 -16.53 -10.01 19.70
C PRO A 199 -16.01 -11.10 20.64
N ASP A 200 -14.75 -11.53 20.47
CA ASP A 200 -14.09 -12.51 21.35
C ASP A 200 -13.53 -11.90 22.64
N GLY A 201 -13.80 -10.60 22.89
CA GLY A 201 -13.31 -9.85 24.05
C GLY A 201 -11.85 -9.43 23.94
N SER A 202 -11.14 -9.78 22.86
CA SER A 202 -9.79 -9.27 22.63
C SER A 202 -9.83 -7.76 22.33
N HIS A 203 -8.85 -7.03 22.85
CA HIS A 203 -8.49 -5.74 22.27
C HIS A 203 -8.04 -5.98 20.82
N THR A 204 -8.36 -5.05 19.93
CA THR A 204 -8.13 -5.16 18.48
C THR A 204 -6.72 -5.67 18.10
N VAL A 205 -6.63 -6.21 16.88
CA VAL A 205 -5.47 -6.85 16.21
C VAL A 205 -4.09 -6.74 16.88
N ASN A 206 -3.73 -7.74 17.68
CA ASN A 206 -2.43 -7.85 18.36
C ASN A 206 -1.27 -8.38 17.48
N VAL A 207 -1.19 -8.06 16.18
CA VAL A 207 -0.33 -8.87 15.28
C VAL A 207 1.14 -8.51 15.31
N LEU A 208 1.51 -7.23 15.37
CA LEU A 208 2.93 -6.88 15.31
C LEU A 208 3.64 -6.87 16.68
N GLN A 209 2.92 -7.10 17.78
CA GLN A 209 3.49 -7.05 19.14
C GLN A 209 4.56 -8.11 19.44
N LYS A 210 4.75 -9.10 18.57
CA LYS A 210 5.57 -10.28 18.91
C LYS A 210 7.04 -10.20 18.50
N SER A 211 7.50 -9.26 17.68
CA SER A 211 8.94 -9.03 17.39
C SER A 211 9.16 -7.72 16.62
N GLY A 212 10.23 -6.96 16.92
CA GLY A 212 10.69 -5.83 16.09
C GLY A 212 10.03 -4.46 16.29
N ILE A 213 8.94 -4.36 17.08
CA ILE A 213 8.25 -3.08 17.34
C ILE A 213 9.13 -2.02 18.01
N GLY A 214 10.12 -2.40 18.82
CA GLY A 214 10.94 -1.42 19.56
C GLY A 214 11.70 -0.43 18.68
N ALA A 215 11.87 -0.76 17.39
CA ALA A 215 12.49 0.12 16.40
C ALA A 215 11.51 1.10 15.72
N LEU A 216 10.20 0.89 15.90
CA LEU A 216 9.15 1.75 15.35
C LEU A 216 8.64 2.74 16.41
N PRO A 217 8.18 3.93 15.97
CA PRO A 217 7.65 4.90 16.92
C PRO A 217 6.40 4.35 17.62
N GLN A 218 6.23 4.73 18.89
CA GLN A 218 5.16 4.23 19.76
C GLN A 218 3.78 4.46 19.14
N LEU A 219 2.90 3.49 19.34
CA LEU A 219 1.50 3.53 18.90
C LEU A 219 0.63 4.14 20.00
N ASP A 220 -0.42 4.82 19.61
CA ASP A 220 -1.43 5.35 20.51
C ASP A 220 -2.58 4.35 20.72
N SER A 221 -2.61 3.74 21.91
CA SER A 221 -3.65 2.78 22.27
C SER A 221 -5.04 3.40 22.41
N ASP A 222 -5.15 4.70 22.67
CA ASP A 222 -6.44 5.37 22.93
C ASP A 222 -7.26 5.57 21.65
N VAL A 223 -6.63 5.45 20.48
CA VAL A 223 -7.28 5.47 19.16
C VAL A 223 -7.19 4.15 18.44
N ASN A 224 -6.74 3.11 19.14
CA ASN A 224 -6.56 1.78 18.58
C ASN A 224 -5.59 1.80 17.38
N GLU A 225 -4.43 2.43 17.54
CA GLU A 225 -3.39 2.45 16.52
C GLU A 225 -2.68 1.10 16.41
N HIS A 226 -2.46 0.67 15.16
CA HIS A 226 -1.69 -0.52 14.82
C HIS A 226 -0.73 -0.25 13.67
N TRP A 227 0.35 -1.01 13.63
CA TRP A 227 1.16 -1.16 12.44
C TRP A 227 0.54 -2.27 11.58
N LEU A 228 0.36 -2.03 10.27
CA LEU A 228 -0.21 -3.00 9.34
C LEU A 228 0.49 -2.94 7.99
N PHE A 229 0.50 -4.05 7.25
CA PHE A 229 1.13 -4.12 5.94
C PHE A 229 0.16 -3.71 4.82
N HIS A 230 0.66 -2.94 3.86
CA HIS A 230 0.00 -2.69 2.59
C HIS A 230 0.92 -3.12 1.45
N GLY A 231 0.45 -4.02 0.60
CA GLY A 231 1.22 -4.44 -0.57
C GLY A 231 0.69 -3.78 -1.83
N THR A 232 1.60 -3.35 -2.69
CA THR A 232 1.29 -2.67 -3.94
C THR A 232 2.52 -2.68 -4.85
N THR A 233 2.45 -2.10 -6.05
CA THR A 233 3.63 -2.00 -6.94
C THR A 233 4.62 -0.92 -6.46
N ALA A 234 5.87 -0.92 -6.93
CA ALA A 234 6.84 0.10 -6.58
C ALA A 234 6.33 1.52 -6.92
N GLU A 235 5.74 1.69 -8.10
CA GLU A 235 5.21 2.97 -8.56
C GLU A 235 4.05 3.43 -7.70
N ALA A 236 3.15 2.51 -7.32
CA ALA A 236 2.03 2.82 -6.46
C ALA A 236 2.48 3.11 -5.01
N ALA A 237 3.47 2.38 -4.48
CA ALA A 237 4.04 2.64 -3.16
C ALA A 237 4.67 4.04 -3.10
N LYS A 238 5.44 4.41 -4.13
CA LYS A 238 5.98 5.77 -4.28
C LYS A 238 4.88 6.81 -4.41
N GLY A 239 3.88 6.55 -5.25
CA GLY A 239 2.72 7.43 -5.44
C GLY A 239 1.95 7.69 -4.16
N ILE A 240 1.76 6.65 -3.32
CA ILE A 240 1.14 6.76 -1.99
C ILE A 240 2.04 7.53 -1.03
N ALA A 241 3.35 7.29 -1.02
CA ALA A 241 4.29 8.02 -0.17
C ALA A 241 4.32 9.54 -0.48
N GLU A 242 4.18 9.91 -1.76
CA GLU A 242 4.19 11.30 -2.22
C GLU A 242 2.83 11.98 -2.11
N ASN A 243 1.74 11.28 -2.42
CA ASN A 243 0.42 11.86 -2.63
C ASN A 243 -0.69 11.20 -1.78
N ASP A 244 -0.33 10.42 -0.77
CA ASP A 244 -1.24 9.65 0.09
C ASP A 244 -2.04 8.55 -0.64
N PHE A 245 -2.80 7.78 0.12
CA PHE A 245 -3.75 6.82 -0.40
C PHE A 245 -4.86 7.49 -1.21
N ARG A 246 -5.09 6.95 -2.40
CA ARG A 246 -6.10 7.44 -3.35
C ARG A 246 -7.24 6.42 -3.46
N LEU A 247 -8.37 6.73 -2.82
CA LEU A 247 -9.54 5.84 -2.83
C LEU A 247 -10.10 5.59 -4.23
N ASP A 248 -9.96 6.54 -5.15
CA ASP A 248 -10.38 6.39 -6.55
C ASP A 248 -9.57 5.32 -7.30
N LEU A 249 -8.41 4.94 -6.79
CA LEU A 249 -7.58 3.85 -7.30
C LEU A 249 -7.77 2.54 -6.51
N SER A 250 -8.54 2.55 -5.42
CA SER A 250 -8.79 1.35 -4.62
C SER A 250 -9.57 0.29 -5.42
N GLY A 251 -9.13 -0.97 -5.33
CA GLY A 251 -9.73 -2.08 -6.08
C GLY A 251 -9.33 -2.19 -7.55
N SER A 252 -8.43 -1.32 -8.05
CA SER A 252 -7.95 -1.40 -9.45
C SER A 252 -7.07 -2.64 -9.73
N ASN A 253 -6.42 -3.20 -8.70
CA ASN A 253 -5.47 -4.30 -8.84
C ASN A 253 -5.96 -5.67 -8.31
N ALA A 254 -7.07 -5.71 -7.55
CA ALA A 254 -7.61 -6.92 -6.91
C ALA A 254 -9.04 -6.70 -6.38
N GLY A 255 -9.72 -7.80 -6.00
CA GLY A 255 -11.14 -7.77 -5.64
C GLY A 255 -11.47 -6.88 -4.43
N THR A 256 -12.64 -6.24 -4.46
CA THR A 256 -13.16 -5.35 -3.40
C THR A 256 -14.17 -6.08 -2.51
N LEU A 257 -13.76 -7.19 -1.89
CA LEU A 257 -14.67 -8.06 -1.13
C LEU A 257 -15.42 -7.33 -0.01
N TYR A 258 -14.78 -6.34 0.60
CA TYR A 258 -15.34 -5.48 1.65
C TYR A 258 -15.58 -4.06 1.13
N GLY A 259 -15.77 -3.88 -0.17
CA GLY A 259 -15.99 -2.56 -0.79
C GLY A 259 -14.71 -1.81 -1.14
N LYS A 260 -14.88 -0.57 -1.62
CA LYS A 260 -13.80 0.32 -2.07
C LYS A 260 -13.17 1.04 -0.88
N GLY A 261 -12.01 0.57 -0.45
CA GLY A 261 -11.27 1.10 0.69
C GLY A 261 -9.79 0.77 0.59
N ILE A 262 -9.03 1.18 1.61
CA ILE A 262 -7.61 0.87 1.74
C ILE A 262 -7.50 -0.46 2.48
N TYR A 263 -6.95 -1.47 1.80
CA TYR A 263 -6.78 -2.82 2.36
C TYR A 263 -5.41 -2.93 3.01
N LEU A 264 -5.43 -3.32 4.28
CA LEU A 264 -4.27 -3.53 5.12
C LEU A 264 -4.32 -4.96 5.64
N ALA A 265 -3.15 -5.57 5.87
CA ALA A 265 -3.08 -6.93 6.36
C ALA A 265 -2.15 -7.05 7.56
N GLU A 266 -2.50 -8.01 8.39
CA GLU A 266 -1.71 -8.46 9.52
C GLU A 266 -0.45 -9.22 9.10
N ASN A 267 -0.51 -9.89 7.96
CA ASN A 267 0.52 -10.78 7.48
C ASN A 267 1.20 -10.22 6.24
N ALA A 268 2.53 -10.15 6.26
CA ALA A 268 3.33 -9.76 5.11
C ALA A 268 3.01 -10.62 3.86
N THR A 269 2.76 -11.93 4.05
CA THR A 269 2.42 -12.83 2.93
C THR A 269 1.10 -12.51 2.25
N LYS A 270 0.14 -11.89 2.95
CA LYS A 270 -1.12 -11.43 2.33
C LYS A 270 -0.90 -10.16 1.53
N SER A 271 -0.20 -9.18 2.10
CA SER A 271 0.15 -7.95 1.39
C SER A 271 0.98 -8.24 0.14
N ASP A 272 1.92 -9.19 0.21
CA ASP A 272 2.73 -9.63 -0.92
C ASP A 272 1.91 -10.07 -2.17
N GLU A 273 0.68 -10.58 -2.01
CA GLU A 273 -0.19 -10.97 -3.13
C GLU A 273 -0.58 -9.78 -4.02
N TYR A 274 -0.56 -8.57 -3.46
CA TYR A 274 -0.88 -7.33 -4.15
C TYR A 274 0.34 -6.67 -4.78
N GLY A 275 1.56 -7.13 -4.43
CA GLY A 275 2.82 -6.61 -4.94
C GLY A 275 3.10 -6.91 -6.42
N GLU A 276 4.32 -6.60 -6.84
CA GLU A 276 4.81 -6.87 -8.21
C GLU A 276 4.97 -8.36 -8.49
N GLY A 277 4.87 -8.74 -9.76
CA GLY A 277 5.06 -10.10 -10.24
C GLY A 277 4.06 -10.50 -11.32
N PRO A 278 4.33 -11.56 -12.10
CA PRO A 278 3.40 -12.08 -13.08
C PRO A 278 2.12 -12.54 -12.37
N LYS A 279 1.04 -11.78 -12.57
CA LYS A 279 -0.30 -12.19 -12.19
C LYS A 279 -0.90 -12.91 -13.39
N GLY A 280 -1.40 -14.13 -13.20
CA GLY A 280 -2.19 -14.81 -14.21
C GLY A 280 -3.40 -13.96 -14.62
N PRO A 281 -4.07 -14.30 -15.74
CA PRO A 281 -5.24 -13.57 -16.19
C PRO A 281 -6.25 -13.43 -15.05
N ALA A 282 -6.92 -12.28 -14.99
CA ALA A 282 -8.05 -12.11 -14.08
C ALA A 282 -9.16 -13.07 -14.53
N SER A 283 -9.21 -14.26 -13.90
CA SER A 283 -10.23 -15.31 -14.09
C SER A 283 -10.52 -15.71 -15.54
N THR A 284 -9.90 -16.77 -16.04
CA THR A 284 -10.51 -17.65 -17.04
C THR A 284 -11.17 -18.83 -16.34
N GLY A 285 -12.25 -18.60 -15.59
CA GLY A 285 -13.25 -19.61 -15.19
C GLY A 285 -12.80 -20.88 -14.42
N GLU A 286 -11.51 -21.17 -14.26
CA GLU A 286 -11.03 -22.36 -13.58
C GLU A 286 -10.98 -22.08 -12.08
N GLU A 287 -11.86 -22.76 -11.35
CA GLU A 287 -11.96 -22.75 -9.91
C GLU A 287 -10.69 -23.34 -9.29
N ALA A 288 -9.69 -22.50 -9.02
CA ALA A 288 -8.59 -22.91 -8.16
C ALA A 288 -9.17 -23.19 -6.76
N GLU A 289 -9.14 -24.47 -6.34
CA GLU A 289 -9.54 -24.89 -5.00
C GLU A 289 -8.80 -24.06 -3.94
N MET A 290 -9.55 -23.42 -3.04
CA MET A 290 -8.97 -22.71 -1.91
C MET A 290 -8.55 -23.73 -0.84
N GLY A 291 -7.24 -23.85 -0.56
CA GLY A 291 -6.72 -24.84 0.39
C GLY A 291 -5.21 -24.73 0.63
N PHE A 292 -4.71 -25.57 1.54
CA PHE A 292 -3.28 -25.74 1.82
C PHE A 292 -2.63 -26.53 0.67
N GLU A 293 -1.52 -26.01 0.15
CA GLU A 293 -0.69 -26.51 -0.97
C GLU A 293 -1.35 -26.52 -2.37
N ALA A 294 -0.86 -25.62 -3.24
CA ALA A 294 -0.92 -25.84 -4.67
C ALA A 294 -0.02 -27.05 -5.04
N PRO A 295 -0.36 -27.86 -6.06
CA PRO A 295 0.51 -28.94 -6.53
C PRO A 295 1.90 -28.39 -6.83
N ARG A 296 2.92 -29.04 -6.27
CA ARG A 296 4.32 -28.65 -6.50
C ARG A 296 4.58 -28.55 -8.01
N PRO A 297 5.24 -27.48 -8.50
CA PRO A 297 5.84 -27.56 -9.83
C PRO A 297 6.77 -28.78 -9.87
N PRO A 298 6.90 -29.44 -11.04
CA PRO A 298 7.72 -30.63 -11.19
C PRO A 298 9.14 -30.42 -10.63
N PRO A 299 9.79 -31.46 -10.07
CA PRO A 299 11.09 -31.32 -9.42
C PRO A 299 12.12 -30.65 -10.33
N GLY A 300 12.65 -29.53 -9.87
CA GLY A 300 13.71 -28.77 -10.51
C GLY A 300 14.56 -28.06 -9.45
N PRO A 301 15.72 -27.49 -9.83
CA PRO A 301 16.48 -26.64 -8.93
C PRO A 301 15.58 -25.53 -8.35
N PRO A 302 15.76 -25.13 -7.07
CA PRO A 302 15.00 -24.03 -6.49
C PRO A 302 15.14 -22.81 -7.41
N PRO A 303 14.03 -22.17 -7.81
CA PRO A 303 14.11 -21.05 -8.73
C PRO A 303 14.98 -19.94 -8.11
N PRO A 304 15.84 -19.28 -8.90
CA PRO A 304 16.63 -18.15 -8.44
C PRO A 304 15.73 -17.01 -7.94
N LEU A 305 16.31 -16.07 -7.18
CA LEU A 305 15.63 -14.92 -6.58
C LEU A 305 14.57 -14.32 -7.52
N VAL A 306 13.29 -14.44 -7.13
CA VAL A 306 12.18 -14.44 -8.09
C VAL A 306 11.69 -13.03 -8.43
N ARG A 307 11.80 -12.06 -7.51
CA ARG A 307 11.38 -10.65 -7.70
C ARG A 307 11.77 -9.76 -6.52
N GLU A 308 11.82 -8.46 -6.78
CA GLU A 308 11.78 -7.43 -5.73
C GLU A 308 10.32 -7.09 -5.42
N SER A 309 10.05 -6.61 -4.20
CA SER A 309 8.69 -6.27 -3.78
C SER A 309 8.72 -5.12 -2.80
N TYR A 310 7.73 -4.25 -2.93
CA TYR A 310 7.58 -3.07 -2.12
C TYR A 310 6.35 -3.26 -1.23
N ILE A 311 6.55 -3.16 0.07
CA ILE A 311 5.49 -3.26 1.08
C ILE A 311 5.59 -2.02 1.95
N LEU A 312 4.46 -1.33 2.11
CA LEU A 312 4.35 -0.25 3.09
C LEU A 312 4.01 -0.86 4.45
N VAL A 313 4.68 -0.38 5.49
CA VAL A 313 4.29 -0.63 6.89
C VAL A 313 3.60 0.63 7.38
N CYS A 314 2.28 0.58 7.47
CA CYS A 314 1.41 1.71 7.71
C CYS A 314 1.05 1.82 9.19
N ARG A 315 1.14 3.03 9.74
CA ARG A 315 0.50 3.36 11.01
C ARG A 315 -0.98 3.59 10.74
N SER A 316 -1.86 2.89 11.45
CA SER A 316 -3.29 2.87 11.15
C SER A 316 -4.11 3.04 12.41
N SER A 317 -4.89 4.12 12.49
CA SER A 317 -5.81 4.40 13.59
C SER A 317 -7.15 3.72 13.33
N LEU A 318 -7.44 2.64 14.05
CA LEU A 318 -8.56 1.76 13.70
C LEU A 318 -9.88 2.11 14.38
N GLY A 319 -9.85 2.88 15.47
CA GLY A 319 -11.04 3.28 16.22
C GLY A 319 -11.93 2.10 16.62
N ARG A 320 -13.26 2.26 16.47
CA ARG A 320 -14.22 1.15 16.54
C ARG A 320 -14.12 0.31 15.27
N VAL A 321 -13.86 -0.97 15.45
CA VAL A 321 -13.71 -1.94 14.36
C VAL A 321 -15.03 -2.68 14.14
N ASN A 322 -15.56 -2.63 12.91
CA ASN A 322 -16.68 -3.47 12.49
C ASN A 322 -16.16 -4.87 12.14
N TYR A 323 -16.33 -5.82 13.06
CA TYR A 323 -15.92 -7.21 12.86
C TYR A 323 -16.83 -7.92 11.87
N ASN A 324 -16.23 -8.64 10.92
CA ASN A 324 -16.96 -9.37 9.90
C ASN A 324 -16.32 -10.74 9.59
N ASP A 325 -17.06 -11.80 9.92
CA ASP A 325 -16.77 -13.18 9.55
C ASP A 325 -17.89 -13.80 8.69
N GLU A 326 -18.61 -12.99 7.92
CA GLU A 326 -19.63 -13.49 6.99
C GLU A 326 -18.97 -14.11 5.74
N GLN A 327 -19.46 -15.26 5.28
CA GLN A 327 -18.96 -15.90 4.05
C GLN A 327 -19.11 -14.98 2.83
N ARG A 328 -20.27 -14.30 2.72
CA ARG A 328 -20.63 -13.39 1.63
C ARG A 328 -21.01 -12.03 2.21
N PRO A 329 -20.02 -11.19 2.54
CA PRO A 329 -20.27 -9.90 3.15
C PRO A 329 -20.96 -8.94 2.19
N ASP A 330 -21.79 -8.03 2.72
CA ASP A 330 -22.37 -6.91 1.97
C ASP A 330 -21.38 -5.71 1.98
N PRO A 331 -20.70 -5.42 0.86
CA PRO A 331 -19.70 -4.35 0.82
C PRO A 331 -20.31 -2.95 1.02
N ASP A 332 -21.53 -2.71 0.56
CA ASP A 332 -22.16 -1.39 0.68
C ASP A 332 -22.57 -1.11 2.13
N ARG A 333 -23.09 -2.13 2.82
CA ARG A 333 -23.38 -2.04 4.25
C ARG A 333 -22.11 -1.78 5.06
N LEU A 334 -21.00 -2.44 4.74
CA LEU A 334 -19.74 -2.26 5.45
C LEU A 334 -19.15 -0.88 5.24
N VAL A 335 -19.12 -0.39 3.99
CA VAL A 335 -18.67 0.98 3.69
C VAL A 335 -19.53 1.99 4.46
N LYS A 336 -20.86 1.89 4.37
CA LYS A 336 -21.78 2.79 5.09
C LYS A 336 -21.61 2.75 6.60
N SER A 337 -21.29 1.59 7.16
CA SER A 337 -21.03 1.46 8.61
C SER A 337 -19.84 2.30 9.09
N CYS A 338 -18.91 2.63 8.19
CA CYS A 338 -17.75 3.47 8.48
C CYS A 338 -17.90 4.92 8.01
N THR A 339 -18.61 5.17 6.90
CA THR A 339 -18.79 6.54 6.39
C THR A 339 -19.91 7.29 7.11
N ASP A 340 -20.99 6.59 7.44
CA ASP A 340 -22.22 7.17 8.00
C ASP A 340 -22.52 6.62 9.40
N GLY A 341 -21.84 5.53 9.78
CA GLY A 341 -22.02 4.83 11.05
C GLY A 341 -21.00 5.23 12.11
N HIS A 342 -20.85 4.36 13.11
CA HIS A 342 -20.01 4.61 14.28
C HIS A 342 -18.63 3.93 14.20
N PHE A 343 -18.39 3.12 13.18
CA PHE A 343 -17.12 2.42 12.98
C PHE A 343 -16.11 3.28 12.20
N GLN A 344 -14.83 3.01 12.39
CA GLN A 344 -13.74 3.67 11.65
C GLN A 344 -13.04 2.72 10.68
N SER A 345 -13.19 1.41 10.90
CA SER A 345 -12.59 0.38 10.08
C SER A 345 -13.43 -0.90 10.09
N VAL A 346 -13.19 -1.77 9.11
CA VAL A 346 -13.75 -3.12 9.04
C VAL A 346 -12.63 -4.13 9.22
N LEU A 347 -12.84 -5.17 10.03
CA LEU A 347 -11.97 -6.34 10.13
C LEU A 347 -12.64 -7.53 9.45
N GLY A 348 -12.11 -7.92 8.30
CA GLY A 348 -12.50 -9.12 7.59
C GLY A 348 -11.76 -10.35 8.11
N ASP A 349 -12.41 -11.20 8.90
CA ASP A 349 -11.79 -12.35 9.56
C ASP A 349 -11.92 -13.64 8.73
N ARG A 350 -11.20 -13.70 7.60
CA ARG A 350 -11.12 -14.93 6.80
C ARG A 350 -10.22 -15.98 7.45
N LEU A 351 -9.43 -15.62 8.46
CA LEU A 351 -8.70 -16.58 9.28
C LEU A 351 -9.68 -17.49 10.04
N LYS A 352 -10.75 -16.94 10.62
CA LYS A 352 -11.77 -17.75 11.28
C LYS A 352 -12.49 -18.69 10.32
N LEU A 353 -12.93 -18.16 9.17
CA LEU A 353 -13.72 -18.88 8.16
C LEU A 353 -12.92 -19.92 7.37
N ASN A 354 -11.85 -19.50 6.73
CA ASN A 354 -11.14 -20.27 5.69
C ASN A 354 -9.68 -20.56 6.08
N LYS A 355 -9.27 -20.23 7.32
CA LYS A 355 -7.89 -20.39 7.81
C LYS A 355 -6.84 -19.59 7.02
N THR A 356 -7.26 -18.55 6.29
CA THR A 356 -6.38 -17.71 5.49
C THR A 356 -5.80 -16.55 6.30
N PHE A 357 -6.32 -15.34 6.09
CA PHE A 357 -5.76 -14.08 6.58
C PHE A 357 -6.85 -13.20 7.17
N ARG A 358 -6.47 -12.31 8.07
CA ARG A 358 -7.33 -11.17 8.43
C ARG A 358 -6.86 -9.93 7.69
N GLU A 359 -7.84 -9.19 7.20
CA GLU A 359 -7.62 -7.93 6.49
C GLU A 359 -8.39 -6.83 7.19
N ILE A 360 -7.81 -5.64 7.24
CA ILE A 360 -8.41 -4.45 7.79
C ILE A 360 -8.63 -3.47 6.65
N ILE A 361 -9.83 -2.92 6.61
CA ILE A 361 -10.24 -1.99 5.57
C ILE A 361 -10.55 -0.66 6.23
N VAL A 362 -9.87 0.38 5.79
CA VAL A 362 -10.13 1.76 6.18
C VAL A 362 -10.76 2.48 5.00
N TYR A 363 -11.81 3.25 5.28
CA TYR A 363 -12.49 4.09 4.31
C TYR A 363 -12.21 5.53 4.69
N LEU A 364 -11.71 6.34 3.75
CA LEU A 364 -11.59 7.78 4.02
C LEU A 364 -13.00 8.36 3.95
N GLY A 365 -13.45 8.96 5.07
CA GLY A 365 -14.64 9.80 5.09
C GLY A 365 -14.45 10.98 4.13
N ARG A 366 -15.54 11.42 3.51
CA ARG A 366 -15.52 12.58 2.59
C ARG A 366 -15.13 13.87 3.29
#